data_AF-A0A1F5EYB4-F1
#
_entry.id   AF-A0A1F5EYB4-F1
#
_cell.length_a   1.000
_cell.length_b   1.000
_cell.length_c   1.000
_cell.angle_alpha   90.00
_cell.angle_beta   90.00
_cell.angle_gamma   90.00
#
_symmetry.space_group_name_H-M   'P 1'
#
loop_
_entity.id
_entity.type
_entity.pdbx_description
1 polymer ?
#
loop_
_entity_poly.entity_id
_entity_poly.type
_entity_poly.pdbx_seq_one_letter_code
_entity_poly.pdbx_strand_id
1 'polypeptide(L)'
;MLLLCAATSAAEVLVADYDGDMEFTDPDGGGLVGSEYAILNALDANGRDYDLVTDIGDLAGYDIVFVLLGTFPASRSLDYSDQQALLDFGRWRGLYMEGGDVGYDYSPAPLWDLFGARYLYDGEPTEDGNVETVKGISGTLTAGLAFDCPGYQTEPSDNYLDEITNDGGTVIFTSTPMGHVSNARTVAHSGDGHHRAVVSTFLFGALADGSSTKEELMGRLLDYLGETMPVEEMSWGEIKAGYR
;
A
#
# COMPACT_ATOMS: atom_id res chain seq x y z
N MET A 1 19.26 23.27 36.97
CA MET A 1 19.19 21.88 36.51
C MET A 1 18.13 21.84 35.43
N LEU A 2 18.54 21.98 34.15
CA LEU A 2 17.61 21.84 33.02
C LEU A 2 17.34 20.34 32.88
N LEU A 3 16.08 19.93 33.02
CA LEU A 3 15.64 18.62 32.55
C LEU A 3 15.65 18.69 31.02
N LEU A 4 16.60 18.00 30.39
CA LEU A 4 16.41 17.54 29.01
C LEU A 4 15.36 16.42 29.10
N CYS A 5 14.11 16.71 28.76
CA CYS A 5 13.23 15.65 28.31
C CYS A 5 13.81 15.16 26.99
N ALA A 6 14.32 13.94 26.95
CA ALA A 6 14.51 13.24 25.69
C ALA A 6 13.11 13.07 25.09
N ALA A 7 12.84 13.75 23.98
CA ALA A 7 11.71 13.37 23.14
C ALA A 7 12.00 11.93 22.71
N THR A 8 11.13 11.00 23.11
CA THR A 8 11.03 9.72 22.42
C THR A 8 10.75 10.05 20.96
N SER A 9 11.60 9.63 20.03
CA SER A 9 11.27 9.74 18.60
C SER A 9 9.98 8.98 18.39
N ALA A 10 8.98 9.62 17.77
CA ALA A 10 7.83 8.89 17.25
C ALA A 10 8.34 7.88 16.20
N ALA A 11 7.64 6.76 16.04
CA ALA A 11 7.95 5.81 14.98
C ALA A 11 7.86 6.51 13.61
N GLU A 12 8.71 6.10 12.67
CA GLU A 12 8.77 6.70 11.32
C GLU A 12 7.59 6.25 10.46
N VAL A 13 7.13 5.01 10.68
CA VAL A 13 6.11 4.34 9.89
C VAL A 13 4.89 4.01 10.75
N LEU A 14 3.69 4.25 10.21
CA LEU A 14 2.46 3.68 10.75
C LEU A 14 1.97 2.55 9.84
N VAL A 15 1.62 1.41 10.42
CA VAL A 15 0.88 0.33 9.76
C VAL A 15 -0.52 0.31 10.34
N ALA A 16 -1.51 0.64 9.51
CA ALA A 16 -2.92 0.64 9.85
C ALA A 16 -3.58 -0.62 9.29
N ASP A 17 -3.91 -1.55 10.19
CA ASP A 17 -4.56 -2.81 9.88
C ASP A 17 -6.09 -2.65 9.92
N TYR A 18 -6.69 -2.74 8.74
CA TYR A 18 -8.13 -2.69 8.48
C TYR A 18 -8.62 -3.99 7.85
N ASP A 19 -7.84 -5.07 7.89
CA ASP A 19 -8.17 -6.32 7.19
C ASP A 19 -9.22 -7.18 7.92
N GLY A 20 -9.58 -6.79 9.16
CA GLY A 20 -10.59 -7.43 9.99
C GLY A 20 -10.14 -8.74 10.62
N ASP A 21 -8.85 -8.82 11.01
CA ASP A 21 -8.18 -10.02 11.50
C ASP A 21 -8.18 -11.13 10.42
N MET A 22 -8.04 -10.75 9.15
CA MET A 22 -7.91 -11.71 8.06
C MET A 22 -6.65 -12.53 8.25
N GLU A 23 -6.75 -13.86 8.07
CA GLU A 23 -5.59 -14.72 7.99
C GLU A 23 -5.55 -15.48 6.66
N PHE A 24 -4.35 -15.73 6.16
CA PHE A 24 -4.09 -16.63 5.03
C PHE A 24 -2.81 -17.42 5.28
N THR A 25 -2.60 -18.49 4.51
CA THR A 25 -1.37 -19.28 4.63
C THR A 25 -0.16 -18.44 4.22
N ASP A 26 0.80 -18.25 5.13
CA ASP A 26 2.10 -17.64 4.83
C ASP A 26 2.80 -18.42 3.71
N PRO A 27 3.04 -17.79 2.54
CA PRO A 27 3.73 -18.41 1.41
C PRO A 27 5.11 -18.99 1.76
N ASP A 28 5.78 -18.47 2.79
CA ASP A 28 7.15 -18.84 3.15
C ASP A 28 7.25 -19.85 4.32
N GLY A 29 6.12 -20.41 4.76
CA GLY A 29 6.07 -21.59 5.63
C GLY A 29 5.67 -21.34 7.10
N GLY A 30 5.07 -20.19 7.42
CA GLY A 30 4.69 -19.75 8.77
C GLY A 30 3.35 -20.21 9.33
N GLY A 31 2.53 -20.96 8.59
CA GLY A 31 1.14 -21.27 9.01
C GLY A 31 0.19 -20.12 8.63
N LEU A 32 -0.93 -19.97 9.34
CA LEU A 32 -1.84 -18.84 9.13
C LEU A 32 -1.25 -17.57 9.74
N VAL A 33 -1.27 -16.48 8.98
CA VAL A 33 -0.76 -15.16 9.39
C VAL A 33 -1.68 -14.06 8.88
N GLY A 34 -1.68 -12.91 9.58
CA GLY A 34 -2.34 -11.69 9.13
C GLY A 34 -1.60 -10.98 8.00
N SER A 35 -2.28 -10.06 7.30
CA SER A 35 -1.68 -9.33 6.17
C SER A 35 -0.50 -8.44 6.58
N GLU A 36 -0.52 -7.94 7.82
CA GLU A 36 0.51 -7.12 8.43
C GLU A 36 1.80 -7.91 8.66
N TYR A 37 1.73 -9.22 8.94
CA TYR A 37 2.88 -10.03 9.36
C TYR A 37 4.12 -9.85 8.47
N ALA A 38 3.94 -9.96 7.15
CA ALA A 38 5.03 -9.83 6.20
C ALA A 38 5.54 -8.40 6.07
N ILE A 39 4.65 -7.41 6.20
CA ILE A 39 5.03 -5.99 6.19
C ILE A 39 5.89 -5.67 7.40
N LEU A 40 5.48 -6.08 8.60
CA LEU A 40 6.23 -5.83 9.84
C LEU A 40 7.63 -6.49 9.78
N ASN A 41 7.70 -7.74 9.35
CA ASN A 41 8.99 -8.43 9.17
C ASN A 41 9.89 -7.72 8.14
N ALA A 42 9.32 -7.22 7.04
CA ALA A 42 10.09 -6.52 6.02
C ALA A 42 10.53 -5.12 6.49
N LEU A 43 9.73 -4.44 7.32
CA LEU A 43 10.12 -3.18 7.98
C LEU A 43 11.27 -3.40 8.96
N ASP A 44 11.18 -4.44 9.80
CA ASP A 44 12.25 -4.83 10.74
C ASP A 44 13.55 -5.16 9.99
N ALA A 45 13.46 -5.93 8.89
CA ALA A 45 14.62 -6.26 8.06
C ALA A 45 15.27 -5.02 7.42
N ASN A 46 14.47 -3.98 7.13
CA ASN A 46 14.94 -2.69 6.63
C ASN A 46 15.28 -1.68 7.76
N GLY A 47 15.25 -2.10 9.03
CA GLY A 47 15.65 -1.30 10.18
C GLY A 47 14.74 -0.10 10.45
N ARG A 48 13.44 -0.22 10.17
CA ARG A 48 12.45 0.84 10.38
C ARG A 48 11.68 0.64 11.68
N ASP A 49 11.55 1.71 12.45
CA ASP A 49 10.65 1.76 13.60
C ASP A 49 9.22 2.00 13.11
N TYR A 50 8.27 1.20 13.61
CA TYR A 50 6.87 1.29 13.22
C TYR A 50 5.92 1.19 14.42
N ASP A 51 4.73 1.79 14.27
CA ASP A 51 3.56 1.52 15.10
C ASP A 51 2.54 0.70 14.29
N LEU A 52 1.91 -0.30 14.93
CA LEU A 52 0.78 -1.04 14.38
C LEU A 52 -0.51 -0.60 15.09
N VAL A 53 -1.52 -0.22 14.32
CA VAL A 53 -2.84 0.20 14.83
C VAL A 53 -3.96 -0.46 14.06
N THR A 54 -5.10 -0.62 14.72
CA THR A 54 -6.35 -1.08 14.09
C THR A 54 -7.32 0.07 13.82
N ASP A 55 -6.92 1.33 13.98
CA ASP A 55 -7.75 2.52 13.74
C ASP A 55 -6.83 3.70 13.42
N ILE A 56 -7.12 4.44 12.34
CA ILE A 56 -6.36 5.62 11.96
C ILE A 56 -6.63 6.74 12.97
N GLY A 57 -5.57 7.13 13.67
CA GLY A 57 -5.58 8.22 14.64
C GLY A 57 -4.95 9.50 14.06
N ASP A 58 -4.19 10.19 14.91
CA ASP A 58 -3.38 11.33 14.49
C ASP A 58 -2.16 10.85 13.69
N LEU A 59 -1.96 11.40 12.49
CA LEU A 59 -0.90 11.05 11.56
C LEU A 59 0.29 12.02 11.61
N ALA A 60 0.23 13.10 12.41
CA ALA A 60 1.20 14.20 12.38
C ALA A 60 2.65 13.81 12.73
N GLY A 61 2.87 12.64 13.32
CA GLY A 61 4.18 12.13 13.72
C GLY A 61 4.87 11.20 12.73
N TYR A 62 4.17 10.72 11.70
CA TYR A 62 4.67 9.71 10.78
C TYR A 62 5.14 10.31 9.45
N ASP A 63 6.11 9.67 8.81
CA ASP A 63 6.57 10.02 7.46
C ASP A 63 5.94 9.11 6.40
N ILE A 64 5.64 7.86 6.77
CA ILE A 64 5.04 6.86 5.88
C ILE A 64 3.86 6.18 6.59
N VAL A 65 2.76 5.98 5.87
CA VAL A 65 1.60 5.20 6.34
C VAL A 65 1.35 4.05 5.36
N PHE A 66 1.22 2.84 5.88
CA PHE A 66 0.71 1.66 5.18
C PHE A 66 -0.72 1.39 5.66
N VAL A 67 -1.66 1.27 4.74
CA VAL A 67 -3.07 0.94 5.03
C VAL A 67 -3.39 -0.42 4.42
N LEU A 68 -3.75 -1.39 5.26
CA LEU A 68 -3.97 -2.78 4.88
C LEU A 68 -5.46 -3.09 4.99
N LEU A 69 -6.14 -3.20 3.85
CA LEU A 69 -7.60 -3.35 3.80
C LEU A 69 -8.04 -4.82 3.76
N GLY A 70 -7.12 -5.76 3.52
CA GLY A 70 -7.43 -7.18 3.34
C GLY A 70 -8.21 -7.47 2.06
N THR A 71 -9.00 -8.53 2.07
CA THR A 71 -9.93 -8.89 0.99
C THR A 71 -11.33 -9.20 1.56
N PHE A 72 -12.37 -9.18 0.72
CA PHE A 72 -13.70 -9.63 1.15
C PHE A 72 -13.68 -11.09 1.63
N PRO A 73 -14.47 -11.47 2.64
CA PRO A 73 -15.43 -10.66 3.40
C PRO A 73 -14.88 -10.07 4.70
N ALA A 74 -13.58 -10.21 4.98
CA ALA A 74 -13.02 -9.81 6.27
C ALA A 74 -12.70 -8.31 6.34
N SER A 75 -12.50 -7.66 5.19
CA SER A 75 -12.14 -6.23 5.10
C SER A 75 -13.07 -5.32 5.92
N ARG A 76 -12.46 -4.38 6.64
CA ARG A 76 -13.17 -3.30 7.33
C ARG A 76 -13.06 -2.01 6.55
N SER A 77 -14.19 -1.34 6.36
CA SER A 77 -14.22 -0.09 5.60
C SER A 77 -13.62 1.08 6.40
N LEU A 78 -12.67 1.80 5.80
CA LEU A 78 -12.30 3.18 6.15
C LEU A 78 -13.54 4.09 6.19
N ASP A 79 -13.77 4.75 7.32
CA ASP A 79 -14.85 5.74 7.41
C ASP A 79 -14.46 7.08 6.73
N TYR A 80 -15.39 8.03 6.70
CA TYR A 80 -15.14 9.32 6.07
C TYR A 80 -13.99 10.11 6.73
N SER A 81 -13.86 10.04 8.05
CA SER A 81 -12.77 10.69 8.80
C SER A 81 -11.42 10.09 8.42
N ASP A 82 -11.34 8.76 8.36
CA ASP A 82 -10.12 8.04 8.01
C ASP A 82 -9.68 8.40 6.58
N GLN A 83 -10.61 8.36 5.63
CA GLN A 83 -10.33 8.74 4.24
C GLN A 83 -9.85 10.20 4.14
N GLN A 84 -10.46 11.13 4.89
CA GLN A 84 -10.04 12.52 4.89
C GLN A 84 -8.64 12.71 5.52
N ALA A 85 -8.33 11.99 6.61
CA ALA A 85 -7.02 12.02 7.24
C ALA A 85 -5.92 11.51 6.29
N LEU A 86 -6.18 10.42 5.59
CA LEU A 86 -5.26 9.86 4.59
C LEU A 86 -5.06 10.81 3.40
N LEU A 87 -6.11 11.48 2.93
CA LEU A 87 -6.00 12.48 1.86
C LEU A 87 -5.13 13.68 2.28
N ASP A 88 -5.32 14.19 3.50
CA ASP A 88 -4.57 15.34 3.98
C ASP A 88 -3.10 14.99 4.27
N PHE A 89 -2.85 13.79 4.81
CA PHE A 89 -1.50 13.25 5.02
C PHE A 89 -0.79 12.98 3.70
N GLY A 90 -1.42 12.20 2.82
CA GLY A 90 -0.84 11.69 1.59
C GLY A 90 -0.50 12.77 0.56
N ARG A 91 -1.05 13.98 0.67
CA ARG A 91 -0.65 15.14 -0.17
C ARG A 91 0.80 15.61 0.04
N TRP A 92 1.43 15.20 1.13
CA TRP A 92 2.74 15.70 1.53
C TRP A 92 3.71 14.59 1.97
N ARG A 93 3.21 13.36 2.15
CA ARG A 93 3.93 12.25 2.79
C ARG A 93 3.79 10.96 1.98
N GLY A 94 4.45 9.90 2.45
CA GLY A 94 4.43 8.59 1.84
C GLY A 94 3.18 7.81 2.21
N LEU A 95 2.33 7.44 1.26
CA LEU A 95 1.15 6.60 1.51
C LEU A 95 1.19 5.33 0.67
N TYR A 96 1.06 4.18 1.34
CA TYR A 96 0.82 2.89 0.71
C TYR A 96 -0.55 2.37 1.12
N MET A 97 -1.31 1.80 0.18
CA MET A 97 -2.59 1.16 0.45
C MET A 97 -2.71 -0.14 -0.34
N GLU A 98 -3.12 -1.22 0.32
CA GLU A 98 -3.38 -2.51 -0.33
C GLU A 98 -4.71 -3.13 0.07
N GLY A 99 -5.27 -3.93 -0.84
CA GLY A 99 -6.45 -4.75 -0.61
C GLY A 99 -7.07 -5.24 -1.91
N GLY A 100 -7.86 -6.31 -1.84
CA GLY A 100 -8.55 -6.89 -3.00
C GLY A 100 -9.56 -5.93 -3.61
N ASP A 101 -10.58 -5.58 -2.82
CA ASP A 101 -11.72 -4.72 -3.20
C ASP A 101 -11.44 -3.22 -3.06
N VAL A 102 -10.17 -2.81 -3.05
CA VAL A 102 -9.79 -1.40 -2.83
C VAL A 102 -10.43 -0.43 -3.85
N GLY A 103 -10.57 -0.89 -5.09
CA GLY A 103 -11.36 -0.34 -6.20
C GLY A 103 -12.84 -0.29 -5.91
N TYR A 104 -13.45 -1.45 -5.67
CA TYR A 104 -14.90 -1.55 -5.49
C TYR A 104 -15.41 -0.72 -4.31
N ASP A 105 -14.75 -0.82 -3.16
CA ASP A 105 -15.18 -0.19 -1.91
C ASP A 105 -15.01 1.34 -1.93
N TYR A 106 -14.04 1.83 -2.70
CA TYR A 106 -13.64 3.24 -2.69
C TYR A 106 -13.75 3.92 -4.05
N SER A 107 -14.54 3.41 -4.99
CA SER A 107 -14.77 4.08 -6.28
C SER A 107 -16.20 4.62 -6.41
N PRO A 108 -16.40 5.91 -6.75
CA PRO A 108 -15.40 6.97 -6.86
C PRO A 108 -15.11 7.63 -5.50
N ALA A 109 -13.88 7.52 -4.99
CA ALA A 109 -13.38 8.31 -3.86
C ALA A 109 -12.20 9.19 -4.29
N PRO A 110 -11.99 10.36 -3.65
CA PRO A 110 -10.85 11.24 -3.96
C PRO A 110 -9.47 10.61 -3.75
N LEU A 111 -9.38 9.47 -3.04
CA LEU A 111 -8.12 8.73 -2.86
C LEU A 111 -7.51 8.28 -4.19
N TRP A 112 -8.32 8.00 -5.21
CA TRP A 112 -7.81 7.60 -6.53
C TRP A 112 -6.95 8.66 -7.22
N ASP A 113 -7.30 9.93 -7.06
CA ASP A 113 -6.50 11.05 -7.58
C ASP A 113 -5.12 11.11 -6.91
N LEU A 114 -5.07 10.79 -5.61
CA LEU A 114 -3.83 10.76 -4.84
C LEU A 114 -2.89 9.65 -5.37
N PHE A 115 -3.44 8.46 -5.63
CA PHE A 115 -2.69 7.32 -6.17
C PHE A 115 -2.43 7.39 -7.68
N GLY A 116 -3.02 8.36 -8.39
CA GLY A 116 -2.89 8.47 -9.84
C GLY A 116 -3.35 7.21 -10.56
N ALA A 117 -4.42 6.59 -10.06
CA ALA A 117 -4.96 5.33 -10.54
C ALA A 117 -6.48 5.44 -10.73
N ARG A 118 -7.07 4.48 -11.45
CA ARG A 118 -8.53 4.32 -11.52
C ARG A 118 -8.91 2.85 -11.51
N TYR A 119 -10.01 2.55 -10.82
CA TYR A 119 -10.68 1.26 -10.84
C TYR A 119 -11.28 0.94 -12.21
N LEU A 120 -11.24 -0.33 -12.60
CA LEU A 120 -11.80 -0.85 -13.86
C LEU A 120 -12.76 -2.02 -13.65
N TYR A 121 -12.44 -2.95 -12.76
CA TYR A 121 -13.18 -4.21 -12.58
C TYR A 121 -12.84 -4.86 -11.24
N ASP A 122 -13.80 -5.62 -10.68
CA ASP A 122 -13.80 -6.19 -9.31
C ASP A 122 -12.78 -7.29 -9.06
N GLY A 123 -12.26 -7.87 -10.13
CA GLY A 123 -11.73 -9.22 -10.07
C GLY A 123 -12.85 -10.25 -9.90
N GLU A 124 -12.47 -11.44 -9.51
CA GLU A 124 -13.30 -12.63 -9.44
C GLU A 124 -13.22 -13.24 -8.03
N PRO A 125 -14.19 -14.07 -7.62
CA PRO A 125 -14.06 -14.83 -6.38
C PRO A 125 -12.84 -15.76 -6.43
N THR A 126 -12.30 -16.14 -5.26
CA THR A 126 -11.12 -17.02 -5.14
C THR A 126 -11.23 -18.23 -6.07
N GLU A 127 -12.37 -18.91 -6.14
CA GLU A 127 -12.51 -20.15 -6.93
C GLU A 127 -12.24 -19.98 -8.44
N ASP A 128 -12.44 -18.78 -8.97
CA ASP A 128 -12.18 -18.44 -10.37
C ASP A 128 -10.78 -17.83 -10.55
N GLY A 129 -10.27 -17.18 -9.50
CA GLY A 129 -8.88 -16.75 -9.32
C GLY A 129 -8.50 -15.46 -10.06
N ASN A 130 -7.55 -14.71 -9.52
CA ASN A 130 -7.18 -13.39 -10.05
C ASN A 130 -5.71 -13.25 -10.42
N VAL A 131 -4.81 -13.55 -9.49
CA VAL A 131 -3.38 -13.26 -9.61
C VAL A 131 -2.57 -14.49 -9.20
N GLU A 132 -1.95 -15.13 -10.18
CA GLU A 132 -1.02 -16.26 -9.97
C GLU A 132 0.41 -15.77 -9.77
N THR A 133 0.83 -14.75 -10.52
CA THR A 133 2.14 -14.13 -10.41
C THR A 133 2.05 -12.63 -10.64
N VAL A 134 2.98 -11.87 -10.06
CA VAL A 134 3.17 -10.45 -10.35
C VAL A 134 4.58 -10.17 -10.83
N LYS A 135 4.69 -9.29 -11.83
CA LYS A 135 5.96 -8.93 -12.45
C LYS A 135 6.15 -7.43 -12.47
N GLY A 136 7.31 -6.99 -11.99
CA GLY A 136 7.71 -5.60 -11.99
C GLY A 136 7.96 -5.06 -13.41
N ILE A 137 7.64 -3.80 -13.62
CA ILE A 137 7.75 -3.13 -14.92
C ILE A 137 9.17 -2.56 -15.10
N SER A 138 9.74 -2.73 -16.30
CA SER A 138 11.06 -2.18 -16.59
C SER A 138 11.05 -0.65 -16.53
N GLY A 139 12.06 -0.06 -15.90
CA GLY A 139 12.17 1.41 -15.75
C GLY A 139 11.37 1.99 -14.57
N THR A 140 10.72 1.16 -13.75
CA THR A 140 10.07 1.58 -12.50
C THR A 140 10.86 1.07 -11.28
N LEU A 141 10.42 1.44 -10.06
CA LEU A 141 11.04 0.99 -8.82
C LEU A 141 11.02 -0.55 -8.65
N THR A 142 10.09 -1.25 -9.30
CA THR A 142 9.94 -2.71 -9.22
C THR A 142 10.68 -3.43 -10.35
N ALA A 143 11.45 -2.72 -11.18
CA ALA A 143 12.17 -3.31 -12.30
C ALA A 143 13.03 -4.51 -11.86
N GLY A 144 12.84 -5.63 -12.56
CA GLY A 144 13.56 -6.87 -12.29
C GLY A 144 12.97 -7.75 -11.19
N LEU A 145 11.95 -7.28 -10.46
CA LEU A 145 11.24 -8.08 -9.46
C LEU A 145 10.16 -8.97 -10.09
N ALA A 146 10.00 -10.17 -9.56
CA ALA A 146 8.90 -11.06 -9.90
C ALA A 146 8.58 -11.96 -8.70
N PHE A 147 7.29 -12.17 -8.45
CA PHE A 147 6.80 -12.96 -7.32
C PHE A 147 5.72 -13.92 -7.78
N ASP A 148 5.73 -15.11 -7.19
CA ASP A 148 4.60 -16.03 -7.23
C ASP A 148 3.61 -15.64 -6.13
N CYS A 149 2.32 -15.89 -6.38
CA CYS A 149 1.23 -15.69 -5.42
C CYS A 149 0.58 -17.05 -5.15
N PRO A 150 1.09 -17.86 -4.20
CA PRO A 150 0.66 -19.26 -4.02
C PRO A 150 -0.79 -19.42 -3.60
N GLY A 151 -1.44 -18.34 -3.14
CA GLY A 151 -2.85 -18.31 -2.80
C GLY A 151 -3.81 -18.37 -3.99
N TYR A 152 -3.31 -18.32 -5.23
CA TYR A 152 -4.12 -18.37 -6.44
C TYR A 152 -5.11 -19.53 -6.43
N GLN A 153 -6.40 -19.20 -6.53
CA GLN A 153 -7.53 -20.15 -6.48
C GLN A 153 -7.69 -20.97 -5.21
N THR A 154 -6.93 -20.69 -4.14
CA THR A 154 -6.93 -21.52 -2.94
C THR A 154 -7.05 -20.76 -1.63
N GLU A 155 -6.69 -19.48 -1.59
CA GLU A 155 -6.62 -18.69 -0.36
C GLU A 155 -7.48 -17.41 -0.48
N PRO A 156 -7.98 -16.87 0.66
CA PRO A 156 -8.70 -15.60 0.67
C PRO A 156 -7.90 -14.43 0.10
N SER A 157 -6.57 -14.51 0.11
CA SER A 157 -5.67 -13.49 -0.45
C SER A 157 -5.75 -13.35 -1.98
N ASP A 158 -6.45 -14.25 -2.68
CA ASP A 158 -6.76 -14.15 -4.13
C ASP A 158 -8.25 -13.84 -4.38
N ASN A 159 -8.98 -13.33 -3.39
CA ASN A 159 -10.40 -13.02 -3.53
C ASN A 159 -10.61 -11.57 -3.99
N TYR A 160 -11.38 -11.38 -5.07
CA TYR A 160 -11.75 -10.07 -5.64
C TYR A 160 -10.57 -9.10 -5.75
N LEU A 161 -9.48 -9.53 -6.38
CA LEU A 161 -8.32 -8.65 -6.57
C LEU A 161 -8.55 -7.70 -7.75
N ASP A 162 -8.84 -6.45 -7.42
CA ASP A 162 -9.30 -5.46 -8.38
C ASP A 162 -8.34 -5.24 -9.56
N GLU A 163 -8.95 -4.92 -10.69
CA GLU A 163 -8.26 -4.44 -11.87
C GLU A 163 -8.26 -2.92 -11.89
N ILE A 164 -7.05 -2.38 -11.95
CA ILE A 164 -6.82 -0.94 -12.01
C ILE A 164 -6.09 -0.57 -13.30
N THR A 165 -5.98 0.71 -13.54
CA THR A 165 -5.02 1.28 -14.50
C THR A 165 -4.50 2.59 -13.94
N ASN A 166 -3.43 3.11 -14.54
CA ASN A 166 -2.98 4.44 -14.21
C ASN A 166 -3.92 5.53 -14.75
N ASP A 167 -3.98 6.62 -14.00
CA ASP A 167 -4.54 7.92 -14.36
C ASP A 167 -3.65 9.02 -13.75
N GLY A 168 -2.55 9.34 -14.43
CA GLY A 168 -1.49 10.23 -13.92
C GLY A 168 -0.34 9.51 -13.19
N GLY A 169 -0.60 8.33 -12.60
CA GLY A 169 0.42 7.47 -12.01
C GLY A 169 1.17 6.59 -13.02
N THR A 170 2.04 5.75 -12.48
CA THR A 170 2.84 4.76 -13.21
C THR A 170 2.51 3.36 -12.71
N VAL A 171 2.10 2.46 -13.61
CA VAL A 171 1.94 1.04 -13.27
C VAL A 171 3.31 0.45 -12.95
N ILE A 172 3.45 -0.15 -11.77
CA ILE A 172 4.71 -0.77 -11.32
C ILE A 172 4.63 -2.29 -11.25
N PHE A 173 3.46 -2.89 -11.07
CA PHE A 173 3.28 -4.34 -11.18
C PHE A 173 2.12 -4.69 -12.11
N THR A 174 2.33 -5.76 -12.87
CA THR A 174 1.27 -6.42 -13.63
C THR A 174 1.19 -7.90 -13.29
N SER A 175 -0.01 -8.49 -13.35
CA SER A 175 -0.23 -9.90 -13.05
C SER A 175 -0.24 -10.82 -14.28
N THR A 176 -0.02 -12.11 -14.01
CA THR A 176 -0.54 -13.23 -14.82
C THR A 176 -1.44 -14.09 -13.92
N PRO A 177 -2.58 -14.62 -14.41
CA PRO A 177 -3.20 -14.29 -15.70
C PRO A 177 -3.53 -12.79 -15.81
N MET A 178 -3.76 -12.34 -17.05
CA MET A 178 -4.37 -11.03 -17.28
C MET A 178 -5.83 -11.10 -16.81
N GLY A 179 -6.31 -10.04 -16.18
CA GLY A 179 -7.72 -9.90 -15.83
C GLY A 179 -8.64 -9.72 -17.05
N HIS A 180 -9.90 -9.43 -16.79
CA HIS A 180 -10.95 -9.17 -17.76
C HIS A 180 -10.69 -7.91 -18.59
N VAL A 181 -10.13 -6.86 -17.98
CA VAL A 181 -9.95 -5.52 -18.56
C VAL A 181 -8.48 -5.10 -18.55
N SER A 182 -7.73 -5.40 -17.48
CA SER A 182 -6.37 -4.95 -17.25
C SER A 182 -5.52 -6.02 -16.56
N ASN A 183 -4.21 -5.95 -16.74
CA ASN A 183 -3.25 -6.71 -15.95
C ASN A 183 -2.55 -5.86 -14.89
N ALA A 184 -2.80 -4.54 -14.81
CA ALA A 184 -2.18 -3.70 -13.81
C ALA A 184 -2.77 -3.96 -12.42
N ARG A 185 -1.89 -4.17 -11.44
CA ARG A 185 -2.26 -4.45 -10.05
C ARG A 185 -1.67 -3.47 -9.04
N THR A 186 -0.64 -2.72 -9.43
CA THR A 186 -0.04 -1.72 -8.55
C THR A 186 0.33 -0.48 -9.34
N VAL A 187 -0.03 0.68 -8.81
CA VAL A 187 0.30 1.99 -9.37
C VAL A 187 1.04 2.81 -8.32
N ALA A 188 2.16 3.42 -8.73
CA ALA A 188 2.86 4.43 -7.96
C ALA A 188 2.64 5.82 -8.58
N HIS A 189 2.42 6.82 -7.75
CA HIS A 189 2.24 8.19 -8.19
C HIS A 189 3.05 9.16 -7.32
N SER A 190 3.71 10.09 -7.99
CA SER A 190 4.55 11.11 -7.37
C SER A 190 3.92 12.50 -7.41
N GLY A 191 2.69 12.64 -7.92
CA GLY A 191 2.10 13.94 -8.24
C GLY A 191 3.05 14.79 -9.07
N ASP A 192 3.38 15.98 -8.56
CA ASP A 192 4.39 16.89 -9.10
C ASP A 192 5.69 16.93 -8.24
N GLY A 193 5.96 15.85 -7.50
CA GLY A 193 7.10 15.72 -6.59
C GLY A 193 6.76 16.00 -5.12
N HIS A 194 5.55 16.50 -4.83
CA HIS A 194 5.11 16.85 -3.47
C HIS A 194 4.76 15.65 -2.59
N HIS A 195 4.30 14.55 -3.20
CA HIS A 195 3.93 13.34 -2.47
C HIS A 195 4.41 12.07 -3.16
N ARG A 196 4.27 10.96 -2.45
CA ARG A 196 4.58 9.61 -2.93
C ARG A 196 3.49 8.67 -2.47
N ALA A 197 2.71 8.15 -3.40
CA ALA A 197 1.61 7.25 -3.12
C ALA A 197 1.73 5.96 -3.92
N VAL A 198 1.36 4.83 -3.33
CA VAL A 198 1.30 3.52 -3.99
C VAL A 198 -0.01 2.84 -3.59
N VAL A 199 -0.77 2.38 -4.59
CA VAL A 199 -1.92 1.49 -4.37
C VAL A 199 -1.63 0.14 -4.99
N SER A 200 -1.92 -0.94 -4.25
CA SER A 200 -1.82 -2.34 -4.69
C SER A 200 -3.16 -3.04 -4.55
N THR A 201 -3.55 -3.84 -5.53
CA THR A 201 -4.76 -4.66 -5.47
C THR A 201 -4.52 -6.09 -5.01
N PHE A 202 -3.27 -6.45 -4.71
CA PHE A 202 -2.90 -7.68 -4.03
C PHE A 202 -2.22 -7.35 -2.70
N LEU A 203 -2.28 -8.30 -1.77
CA LEU A 203 -1.65 -8.18 -0.45
C LEU A 203 -0.14 -8.45 -0.54
N PHE A 204 0.67 -7.57 0.03
CA PHE A 204 2.12 -7.73 0.08
C PHE A 204 2.52 -9.06 0.74
N GLY A 205 1.80 -9.45 1.79
CA GLY A 205 2.05 -10.71 2.49
C GLY A 205 1.72 -11.97 1.69
N ALA A 206 0.93 -11.87 0.62
CA ALA A 206 0.60 -13.01 -0.23
C ALA A 206 1.70 -13.36 -1.26
N LEU A 207 2.74 -12.54 -1.36
CA LEU A 207 3.89 -12.78 -2.23
C LEU A 207 4.82 -13.82 -1.62
N ALA A 208 5.21 -14.84 -2.40
CA ALA A 208 6.23 -15.80 -2.01
C ALA A 208 7.64 -15.25 -2.24
N ASP A 209 8.53 -15.42 -1.26
CA ASP A 209 9.94 -15.13 -1.47
C ASP A 209 10.59 -16.17 -2.40
N GLY A 210 11.49 -15.69 -3.26
CA GLY A 210 12.20 -16.52 -4.23
C GLY A 210 13.47 -15.84 -4.69
N SER A 211 13.62 -15.64 -6.01
CA SER A 211 14.72 -14.81 -6.53
C SER A 211 14.57 -13.34 -6.21
N SER A 212 13.32 -12.88 -6.06
CA SER A 212 12.96 -11.59 -5.47
C SER A 212 12.44 -11.84 -4.07
N THR A 213 12.68 -10.92 -3.14
CA THR A 213 12.23 -11.05 -1.75
C THR A 213 11.34 -9.87 -1.36
N LYS A 214 10.45 -10.12 -0.41
CA LYS A 214 9.64 -9.07 0.23
C LYS A 214 10.53 -8.02 0.91
N GLU A 215 11.65 -8.43 1.50
CA GLU A 215 12.65 -7.50 2.06
C GLU A 215 13.15 -6.51 0.99
N GLU A 216 13.53 -6.99 -0.20
CA GLU A 216 13.99 -6.16 -1.30
C GLU A 216 12.88 -5.22 -1.79
N LEU A 217 11.67 -5.75 -1.98
CA LEU A 217 10.53 -4.93 -2.41
C LEU A 217 10.22 -3.82 -1.38
N MET A 218 10.18 -4.16 -0.09
CA MET A 218 9.93 -3.19 0.98
C MET A 218 11.00 -2.10 1.00
N GLY A 219 12.28 -2.45 0.87
CA GLY A 219 13.35 -1.46 0.79
C GLY A 219 13.14 -0.45 -0.34
N ARG A 220 12.74 -0.94 -1.53
CA ARG A 220 12.44 -0.06 -2.67
C ARG A 220 11.16 0.77 -2.49
N LEU A 221 10.14 0.23 -1.82
CA LEU A 221 8.93 0.97 -1.48
C LEU A 221 9.24 2.08 -0.47
N LEU A 222 10.01 1.79 0.58
CA LEU A 222 10.43 2.75 1.60
C LEU A 222 11.26 3.88 0.99
N ASP A 223 12.23 3.56 0.14
CA ASP A 223 13.01 4.57 -0.59
C ASP A 223 12.09 5.47 -1.42
N TYR A 224 11.18 4.88 -2.19
CA TYR A 224 10.23 5.64 -3.00
C TYR A 224 9.28 6.51 -2.15
N LEU A 225 8.69 5.96 -1.08
CA LEU A 225 7.73 6.65 -0.23
C LEU A 225 8.40 7.74 0.63
N GLY A 226 9.68 7.56 0.96
CA GLY A 226 10.48 8.50 1.75
C GLY A 226 11.00 9.72 0.99
N GLU A 227 11.00 9.72 -0.35
CA GLU A 227 11.45 10.83 -1.22
C GLU A 227 10.53 12.09 -1.20
N THR A 228 9.73 12.27 -0.15
CA THR A 228 8.81 13.41 -0.04
C THR A 228 9.56 14.72 0.16
N MET A 229 9.01 15.83 -0.33
CA MET A 229 9.60 17.15 -0.10
C MET A 229 9.45 17.53 1.39
N PRO A 230 10.52 17.96 2.08
CA PRO A 230 10.39 18.51 3.42
C PRO A 230 9.42 19.69 3.41
N VAL A 231 8.44 19.67 4.30
CA VAL A 231 7.46 20.77 4.48
C VAL A 231 8.16 22.12 4.71
N GLU A 232 9.39 22.11 5.25
CA GLU A 232 10.21 23.30 5.50
C GLU A 232 10.78 23.98 4.23
N GLU A 233 10.85 23.28 3.08
CA GLU A 233 11.30 23.87 1.81
C GLU A 233 10.16 24.44 0.96
N MET A 234 8.91 24.26 1.39
CA MET A 234 7.76 24.87 0.73
C MET A 234 7.70 26.35 1.09
N SER A 235 7.82 27.20 0.08
CA SER A 235 7.65 28.63 0.31
C SER A 235 6.22 28.87 0.84
N TRP A 236 6.07 29.74 1.85
CA TRP A 236 4.77 30.13 2.41
C TRP A 236 3.73 30.62 1.37
N GLY A 237 4.12 30.81 0.10
CA GLY A 237 3.25 31.10 -1.02
C GLY A 237 2.41 29.92 -1.51
N GLU A 238 2.88 28.68 -1.38
CA GLU A 238 2.24 27.49 -1.94
C GLU A 238 1.16 26.90 -1.01
N ILE A 239 1.36 27.01 0.31
CA ILE A 239 0.39 26.60 1.34
C ILE A 239 -0.96 27.34 1.23
N LYS A 240 -0.97 28.56 0.65
CA LYS A 240 -2.20 29.37 0.49
C LYS A 240 -2.97 29.09 -0.81
N ALA A 241 -2.40 28.34 -1.74
CA ALA A 241 -3.06 28.02 -3.01
C ALA A 241 -4.02 26.83 -2.89
N GLY A 242 -3.81 25.92 -1.93
CA GLY A 242 -4.68 24.77 -1.66
C GLY A 242 -5.89 25.06 -0.77
N TYR A 243 -6.04 26.29 -0.27
CA TYR A 243 -7.20 26.75 0.51
C TYR A 243 -7.94 27.86 -0.25
N ARG A 244 -8.66 27.52 -1.32
CA ARG A 244 -9.68 28.39 -1.91
C ARG A 244 -10.87 27.59 -2.43
#